data_AF-A0A1I6FJN9-F1
#
_entry.id   AF-A0A1I6FJN9-F1
#
_cell.length_a   1.000
_cell.length_b   1.000
_cell.length_c   1.000
_cell.angle_alpha   90.00
_cell.angle_beta   90.00
_cell.angle_gamma   90.00
#
_symmetry.space_group_name_H-M   'P 1'
#
loop_
_entity.id
_entity.type
_entity.pdbx_description
1 polymer ?
#
loop_
_entity_poly.entity_id
_entity_poly.type
_entity_poly.pdbx_seq_one_letter_code
_entity_poly.pdbx_strand_id
1 'polypeptide(L)'
;MVERIHAELGSRGLKVVAALRTAAEMLAWAMRDTTGLRLAESAMYNIREAFDGVVSGEQPAEGGPAVALAALDRYEDQVRHPENDNDTSLEELKLALRRELEKRERNSYRASQLIGYLERKAGIGPLSGFLDPVIEYGRLRNHAAGALHSSTAFADATELYERAIAWFVRMFTPPDTVVTAVRELAAEQWQGEDQIERLRSLASTPHHLRLFFTELRDPTWLLPLHAAGVITPPEPGAPWPPAGLTEHFAQAQPEELVSLLKLVLADVKKLRDPGQKLVAGFELIRTAVRLGAAGNVLVSDIYSAQPDDRNIRALAVGAVKQSEPTDDVVLKVGRVVLKGDPLDTDRYYYKVVLDQLKAGLTVDNSPARIGMLVAKVRAVAGHEQAKNS
;
A
#
# COMPACT_ATOMS: atom_id res chain seq x y z
N MET A 1 6.67 20.16 -20.91
CA MET A 1 6.65 18.69 -21.14
C MET A 1 7.72 18.24 -22.15
N VAL A 2 7.70 18.70 -23.41
CA VAL A 2 8.65 18.26 -24.47
C VAL A 2 10.13 18.41 -24.05
N GLU A 3 10.52 19.59 -23.56
CA GLU A 3 11.88 19.85 -23.09
C GLU A 3 12.29 18.92 -21.96
N ARG A 4 11.35 18.54 -21.08
CA ARG A 4 11.61 17.67 -19.94
C ARG A 4 11.78 16.21 -20.37
N ILE A 5 10.95 15.73 -21.29
CA ILE A 5 11.10 14.38 -21.89
C ILE A 5 12.49 14.26 -22.53
N HIS A 6 12.93 15.30 -23.25
CA HIS A 6 14.28 15.33 -23.82
C HIS A 6 15.36 15.37 -22.72
N ALA A 7 15.24 16.26 -21.73
CA ALA A 7 16.21 16.37 -20.65
C ALA A 7 16.37 15.06 -19.86
N GLU A 8 15.28 14.31 -19.63
CA GLU A 8 15.32 13.05 -18.88
C GLU A 8 15.77 11.85 -19.72
N LEU A 9 15.35 11.74 -20.99
CA LEU A 9 15.58 10.55 -21.81
C LEU A 9 16.66 10.71 -22.89
N GLY A 10 17.19 11.92 -23.08
CA GLY A 10 18.17 12.25 -24.12
C GLY A 10 17.60 12.02 -25.54
N SER A 11 18.38 11.35 -26.39
CA SER A 11 17.99 11.02 -27.77
C SER A 11 16.72 10.18 -27.88
N ARG A 12 16.45 9.32 -26.87
CA ARG A 12 15.18 8.58 -26.80
C ARG A 12 14.00 9.51 -26.59
N GLY A 13 14.17 10.56 -25.80
CA GLY A 13 13.14 11.57 -25.58
C GLY A 13 12.73 12.30 -26.86
N LEU A 14 13.68 12.56 -27.76
CA LEU A 14 13.38 13.10 -29.09
C LEU A 14 12.51 12.14 -29.91
N LYS A 15 12.83 10.83 -29.89
CA LYS A 15 12.01 9.80 -30.55
C LYS A 15 10.60 9.74 -29.97
N VAL A 16 10.47 9.77 -28.63
CA VAL A 16 9.18 9.77 -27.93
C VAL A 16 8.32 10.95 -28.36
N VAL A 17 8.88 12.16 -28.34
CA VAL A 17 8.16 13.38 -28.72
C VAL A 17 7.78 13.37 -30.20
N ALA A 18 8.69 12.93 -31.07
CA ALA A 18 8.41 12.81 -32.50
C ALA A 18 7.24 11.85 -32.75
N ALA A 19 7.25 10.67 -32.11
CA ALA A 19 6.18 9.70 -32.23
C ALA A 19 4.84 10.26 -31.74
N LEU A 20 4.78 10.91 -30.57
CA LEU A 20 3.55 11.53 -30.07
C LEU A 20 3.01 12.62 -31.02
N ARG A 21 3.90 13.46 -31.57
CA ARG A 21 3.50 14.47 -32.56
C ARG A 21 2.97 13.83 -33.84
N THR A 22 3.63 12.79 -34.33
CA THR A 22 3.15 12.06 -35.52
C THR A 22 1.81 11.40 -35.25
N ALA A 23 1.57 10.83 -34.07
CA ALA A 23 0.26 10.30 -33.71
C ALA A 23 -0.83 11.39 -33.76
N ALA A 24 -0.56 12.58 -33.21
CA ALA A 24 -1.48 13.71 -33.24
C ALA A 24 -1.84 14.13 -34.67
N GLU A 25 -0.85 14.25 -35.56
CA GLU A 25 -1.05 14.61 -36.97
C GLU A 25 -1.88 13.54 -37.71
N MET A 26 -1.58 12.25 -37.47
CA MET A 26 -2.34 11.16 -38.08
C MET A 26 -3.81 11.17 -37.65
N LEU A 27 -4.10 11.47 -36.37
CA LEU A 27 -5.48 11.64 -35.91
C LEU A 27 -6.15 12.86 -36.54
N ALA A 28 -5.46 13.99 -36.61
CA ALA A 28 -5.99 15.19 -37.26
C ALA A 28 -6.35 14.95 -38.73
N TRP A 29 -5.55 14.14 -39.43
CA TRP A 29 -5.84 13.72 -40.81
C TRP A 29 -6.95 12.69 -40.89
N ALA A 30 -6.98 11.70 -39.98
CA ALA A 30 -8.04 10.68 -39.93
C ALA A 30 -9.44 11.29 -39.83
N MET A 31 -9.58 12.40 -39.08
CA MET A 31 -10.84 13.13 -38.95
C MET A 31 -11.37 13.68 -40.29
N ARG A 32 -10.48 13.94 -41.25
CA ARG A 32 -10.81 14.54 -42.55
C ARG A 32 -10.68 13.55 -43.70
N ASP A 33 -10.24 12.32 -43.42
CA ASP A 33 -9.94 11.35 -44.45
C ASP A 33 -11.21 10.76 -45.04
N THR A 34 -11.31 10.82 -46.36
CA THR A 34 -12.36 10.18 -47.15
C THR A 34 -11.79 9.08 -48.05
N THR A 35 -10.48 8.87 -48.01
CA THR A 35 -9.75 7.95 -48.91
C THR A 35 -9.55 6.55 -48.32
N GLY A 36 -9.89 6.34 -47.05
CA GLY A 36 -9.89 5.03 -46.39
C GLY A 36 -8.50 4.59 -45.93
N LEU A 37 -7.61 5.55 -45.62
CA LEU A 37 -6.28 5.28 -45.12
C LEU A 37 -6.34 4.82 -43.65
N ARG A 38 -5.39 3.95 -43.27
CA ARG A 38 -5.24 3.40 -41.91
C ARG A 38 -4.56 4.39 -40.96
N LEU A 39 -5.05 5.62 -40.91
CA LEU A 39 -4.44 6.73 -40.16
C LEU A 39 -4.63 6.55 -38.65
N ALA A 40 -5.77 6.05 -38.22
CA ALA A 40 -6.02 5.72 -36.81
C ALA A 40 -5.01 4.68 -36.31
N GLU A 41 -4.82 3.57 -37.04
CA GLU A 41 -3.84 2.54 -36.66
C GLU A 41 -2.39 3.06 -36.77
N SER A 42 -2.10 3.93 -37.72
CA SER A 42 -0.80 4.61 -37.81
C SER A 42 -0.53 5.50 -36.60
N ALA A 43 -1.56 6.16 -36.04
CA ALA A 43 -1.43 6.87 -34.78
C ALA A 43 -1.13 5.90 -33.63
N MET A 44 -1.81 4.75 -33.56
CA MET A 44 -1.59 3.73 -32.53
C MET A 44 -0.17 3.17 -32.55
N TYR A 45 0.40 3.01 -33.76
CA TYR A 45 1.79 2.59 -33.92
C TYR A 45 2.73 3.56 -33.22
N ASN A 46 2.53 4.86 -33.48
CA ASN A 46 3.35 5.91 -32.92
C ASN A 46 3.17 6.06 -31.41
N ILE A 47 1.97 5.86 -30.87
CA ILE A 47 1.76 5.80 -29.40
C ILE A 47 2.55 4.64 -28.79
N ARG A 48 2.50 3.44 -29.38
CA ARG A 48 3.27 2.28 -28.91
C ARG A 48 4.77 2.56 -28.95
N GLU A 49 5.26 3.15 -30.03
CA GLU A 49 6.68 3.54 -30.17
C GLU A 49 7.10 4.58 -29.14
N ALA A 50 6.22 5.53 -28.79
CA ALA A 50 6.47 6.49 -27.74
C ALA A 50 6.65 5.78 -26.38
N PHE A 51 5.76 4.85 -26.02
CA PHE A 51 5.91 4.06 -24.80
C PHE A 51 7.19 3.22 -24.79
N ASP A 52 7.49 2.53 -25.88
CA ASP A 52 8.73 1.75 -26.01
C ASP A 52 9.97 2.65 -25.89
N GLY A 53 9.92 3.89 -26.37
CA GLY A 53 11.00 4.86 -26.25
C GLY A 53 11.36 5.21 -24.81
N VAL A 54 10.41 5.16 -23.87
CA VAL A 54 10.65 5.46 -22.44
C VAL A 54 11.57 4.41 -21.81
N VAL A 55 11.35 3.14 -22.13
CA VAL A 55 12.00 2.01 -21.43
C VAL A 55 13.09 1.33 -22.23
N SER A 56 13.24 1.65 -23.52
CA SER A 56 14.22 0.99 -24.38
C SER A 56 15.65 1.27 -23.91
N GLY A 57 16.41 0.20 -23.66
CA GLY A 57 17.77 0.27 -23.13
C GLY A 57 17.86 0.38 -21.61
N GLU A 58 16.73 0.47 -20.89
CA GLU A 58 16.74 0.46 -19.43
C GLU A 58 16.99 -0.95 -18.88
N GLN A 59 17.71 -1.05 -17.77
CA GLN A 59 17.80 -2.30 -17.04
C GLN A 59 16.48 -2.56 -16.29
N PRO A 60 15.91 -3.78 -16.40
CA PRO A 60 14.72 -4.15 -15.65
C PRO A 60 15.02 -4.18 -14.15
N ALA A 61 14.06 -3.73 -13.34
CA ALA A 61 14.10 -3.95 -11.89
C ALA A 61 14.05 -5.46 -11.57
N GLU A 62 14.58 -5.83 -10.40
CA GLU A 62 14.50 -7.20 -9.89
C GLU A 62 13.03 -7.61 -9.68
N GLY A 63 12.65 -8.81 -10.15
CA GLY A 63 11.27 -9.28 -10.09
C GLY A 63 10.90 -10.24 -11.22
N GLY A 64 9.64 -10.67 -11.23
CA GLY A 64 9.07 -11.46 -12.32
C GLY A 64 9.55 -12.91 -12.36
N PRO A 65 9.58 -13.56 -13.54
CA PRO A 65 9.88 -14.98 -13.67
C PRO A 65 11.20 -15.42 -13.02
N ALA A 66 12.20 -14.54 -12.96
CA ALA A 66 13.48 -14.84 -12.31
C ALA A 66 13.34 -15.07 -10.80
N VAL A 67 12.46 -14.34 -10.11
CA VAL A 67 12.19 -14.52 -8.68
C VAL A 67 11.42 -15.83 -8.44
N ALA A 68 10.47 -16.16 -9.32
CA ALA A 68 9.76 -17.44 -9.27
C ALA A 68 10.71 -18.63 -9.47
N LEU A 69 11.65 -18.51 -10.41
CA LEU A 69 12.70 -19.51 -10.63
C LEU A 69 13.64 -19.62 -9.43
N ALA A 70 14.12 -18.50 -8.88
CA ALA A 70 14.97 -18.52 -7.68
C ALA A 70 14.24 -19.09 -6.43
N ALA A 71 12.92 -18.90 -6.33
CA ALA A 71 12.12 -19.54 -5.29
C ALA A 71 12.01 -21.06 -5.51
N LEU A 72 11.84 -21.50 -6.77
CA LEU A 72 11.84 -22.91 -7.13
C LEU A 72 13.19 -23.56 -6.87
N ASP A 73 14.29 -22.94 -7.27
CA ASP A 73 15.65 -23.43 -7.04
C ASP A 73 15.92 -23.63 -5.53
N ARG A 74 15.53 -22.64 -4.71
CA ARG A 74 15.64 -22.73 -3.24
C ARG A 74 14.83 -23.89 -2.67
N TYR A 75 13.60 -24.08 -3.15
CA TYR A 75 12.77 -25.21 -2.74
C TYR A 75 13.40 -26.55 -3.14
N GLU A 76 13.89 -26.67 -4.37
CA GLU A 76 14.53 -27.90 -4.85
C GLU A 76 15.79 -28.24 -4.03
N ASP A 77 16.58 -27.23 -3.65
CA ASP A 77 17.74 -27.42 -2.79
C ASP A 77 17.35 -27.80 -1.36
N GLN A 78 16.34 -27.15 -0.79
CA GLN A 78 15.84 -27.46 0.56
C GLN A 78 15.30 -28.89 0.67
N VAL A 79 14.54 -29.37 -0.31
CA VAL A 79 13.96 -30.73 -0.30
C VAL A 79 15.04 -31.83 -0.42
N ARG A 80 16.24 -31.51 -0.90
CA ARG A 80 17.38 -32.45 -0.92
C ARG A 80 17.99 -32.69 0.46
N HIS A 81 17.67 -31.85 1.46
CA HIS A 81 18.18 -32.02 2.82
C HIS A 81 17.27 -32.94 3.65
N PRO A 82 17.77 -34.06 4.22
CA PRO A 82 16.95 -35.06 4.92
C PRO A 82 16.20 -34.55 6.16
N GLU A 83 16.69 -33.48 6.78
CA GLU A 83 16.11 -32.87 7.98
C GLU A 83 15.17 -31.69 7.67
N ASN A 84 14.98 -31.37 6.38
CA ASN A 84 14.17 -30.24 5.97
C ASN A 84 12.69 -30.50 6.15
N ASP A 85 11.97 -29.49 6.64
CA ASP A 85 10.51 -29.48 6.61
C ASP A 85 10.04 -29.13 5.20
N ASN A 86 9.74 -30.18 4.43
CA ASN A 86 9.29 -30.07 3.06
C ASN A 86 7.93 -29.38 2.94
N ASP A 87 7.06 -29.50 3.93
CA ASP A 87 5.74 -28.85 3.92
C ASP A 87 5.90 -27.34 4.10
N THR A 88 6.76 -26.92 5.04
CA THR A 88 7.10 -25.50 5.23
C THR A 88 7.75 -24.92 3.96
N SER A 89 8.72 -25.63 3.38
CA SER A 89 9.42 -25.18 2.16
C SER A 89 8.46 -25.06 0.95
N LEU A 90 7.52 -25.99 0.82
CA LEU A 90 6.49 -25.95 -0.22
C LEU A 90 5.53 -24.77 -0.04
N GLU A 91 5.15 -24.44 1.21
CA GLU A 91 4.32 -23.26 1.47
C GLU A 91 5.06 -21.95 1.18
N GLU A 92 6.36 -21.86 1.46
CA GLU A 92 7.19 -20.73 1.06
C GLU A 92 7.25 -20.55 -0.46
N LEU A 93 7.44 -21.64 -1.21
CA LEU A 93 7.39 -21.61 -2.69
C LEU A 93 6.01 -21.16 -3.18
N LYS A 94 4.93 -21.75 -2.67
CA LYS A 94 3.54 -21.37 -3.04
C LYS A 94 3.30 -19.89 -2.74
N LEU A 95 3.79 -19.38 -1.62
CA LEU A 95 3.65 -17.97 -1.24
C LEU A 95 4.41 -17.06 -2.22
N ALA A 96 5.66 -17.42 -2.57
CA ALA A 96 6.45 -16.69 -3.56
C ALA A 96 5.77 -16.68 -4.94
N LEU A 97 5.28 -17.82 -5.43
CA LEU A 97 4.56 -17.92 -6.69
C LEU A 97 3.25 -17.13 -6.69
N ARG A 98 2.48 -17.16 -5.59
CA ARG A 98 1.26 -16.36 -5.45
C ARG A 98 1.56 -14.86 -5.51
N ARG A 99 2.60 -14.40 -4.82
CA ARG A 99 3.05 -12.99 -4.87
C ARG A 99 3.42 -12.55 -6.29
N GLU A 100 4.06 -13.42 -7.08
CA GLU A 100 4.36 -13.13 -8.49
C GLU A 100 3.13 -13.19 -9.39
N LEU A 101 2.17 -14.08 -9.12
CA LEU A 101 0.88 -14.12 -9.84
C LEU A 101 0.05 -12.87 -9.58
N GLU A 102 0.03 -12.35 -8.35
CA GLU A 102 -0.63 -11.10 -7.99
C GLU A 102 -0.02 -9.89 -8.71
N LYS A 103 1.26 -9.98 -9.10
CA LYS A 103 1.98 -8.96 -9.87
C LYS A 103 1.99 -9.22 -11.38
N ARG A 104 1.16 -10.12 -11.91
CA ARG A 104 1.20 -10.52 -13.33
C ARG A 104 1.16 -9.34 -14.31
N GLU A 105 0.39 -8.29 -14.02
CA GLU A 105 0.32 -7.08 -14.86
C GLU A 105 1.64 -6.26 -14.85
N ARG A 106 2.41 -6.34 -13.75
CA ARG A 106 3.73 -5.71 -13.58
C ARG A 106 4.91 -6.57 -14.05
N ASN A 107 4.68 -7.85 -14.32
CA ASN A 107 5.73 -8.83 -14.58
C ASN A 107 6.13 -8.97 -16.05
N SER A 108 5.67 -8.07 -16.93
CA SER A 108 6.22 -8.00 -18.29
C SER A 108 7.60 -7.37 -18.26
N TYR A 109 8.50 -7.81 -19.15
CA TYR A 109 9.86 -7.25 -19.25
C TYR A 109 9.86 -5.72 -19.38
N ARG A 110 8.94 -5.16 -20.18
CA ARG A 110 8.78 -3.71 -20.35
C ARG A 110 8.28 -3.01 -19.09
N ALA A 111 7.39 -3.64 -18.31
CA ALA A 111 6.94 -3.11 -17.03
C ALA A 111 8.08 -3.13 -16.00
N SER A 112 8.90 -4.19 -15.95
CA SER A 112 10.10 -4.23 -15.11
C SER A 112 11.13 -3.16 -15.51
N GLN A 113 11.33 -2.90 -16.80
CA GLN A 113 12.16 -1.79 -17.27
C GLN A 113 11.61 -0.43 -16.83
N LEU A 114 10.28 -0.25 -16.89
CA LEU A 114 9.64 0.98 -16.40
C LEU A 114 9.82 1.14 -14.89
N ILE A 115 9.63 0.07 -14.10
CA ILE A 115 9.86 0.09 -12.64
C ILE A 115 11.30 0.53 -12.36
N GLY A 116 12.29 -0.09 -13.01
CA GLY A 116 13.70 0.28 -12.82
C GLY A 116 14.00 1.73 -13.22
N TYR A 117 13.37 2.24 -14.29
CA TYR A 117 13.47 3.64 -14.66
C TYR A 117 12.90 4.57 -13.59
N LEU A 118 11.69 4.27 -13.09
CA LEU A 118 11.00 5.10 -12.09
C LEU A 118 11.73 5.07 -10.74
N GLU A 119 12.29 3.93 -10.35
CA GLU A 119 13.13 3.79 -9.15
C GLU A 119 14.40 4.63 -9.25
N ARG A 120 15.11 4.59 -10.38
CA ARG A 120 16.29 5.45 -10.58
C ARG A 120 15.93 6.93 -10.57
N LYS A 121 14.77 7.29 -11.14
CA LYS A 121 14.29 8.66 -11.22
C LYS A 121 13.90 9.22 -9.85
N ALA A 122 13.17 8.45 -9.05
CA ALA A 122 12.55 8.92 -7.81
C ALA A 122 13.28 8.46 -6.53
N GLY A 123 14.21 7.51 -6.64
CA GLY A 123 14.87 6.85 -5.50
C GLY A 123 14.00 5.82 -4.78
N ILE A 124 12.75 5.62 -5.22
CA ILE A 124 11.77 4.70 -4.64
C ILE A 124 10.88 4.10 -5.74
N GLY A 125 10.35 2.91 -5.50
CA GLY A 125 9.40 2.24 -6.39
C GLY A 125 8.12 3.05 -6.65
N PRO A 126 7.47 2.85 -7.82
CA PRO A 126 6.20 3.48 -8.13
C PRO A 126 5.05 2.95 -7.27
N LEU A 127 3.96 3.72 -7.18
CA LEU A 127 2.72 3.30 -6.50
C LEU A 127 2.21 1.96 -7.02
N SER A 128 1.70 1.10 -6.15
CA SER A 128 0.94 -0.12 -6.47
C SER A 128 -0.58 0.13 -6.46
N GLY A 129 -1.36 -0.85 -6.92
CA GLY A 129 -2.82 -0.84 -6.81
C GLY A 129 -3.52 0.08 -7.81
N PHE A 130 -4.57 0.77 -7.36
CA PHE A 130 -5.42 1.59 -8.22
C PHE A 130 -4.67 2.74 -8.91
N LEU A 131 -3.71 3.34 -8.20
CA LEU A 131 -2.92 4.47 -8.70
C LEU A 131 -1.64 4.03 -9.40
N ASP A 132 -1.54 2.79 -9.86
CA ASP A 132 -0.32 2.23 -10.41
C ASP A 132 0.02 2.75 -11.82
N PRO A 133 1.07 3.58 -11.99
CA PRO A 133 1.45 4.08 -13.31
C PRO A 133 2.03 3.00 -14.24
N VAL A 134 2.50 1.88 -13.70
CA VAL A 134 3.10 0.77 -14.46
C VAL A 134 2.01 -0.11 -15.08
N ILE A 135 0.95 -0.39 -14.33
CA ILE A 135 -0.24 -1.06 -14.87
C ILE A 135 -0.88 -0.21 -15.96
N GLU A 136 -1.03 1.10 -15.72
CA GLU A 136 -1.56 2.03 -16.70
C GLU A 136 -0.72 2.04 -17.99
N TYR A 137 0.61 2.14 -17.86
CA TYR A 137 1.54 2.01 -18.98
C TYR A 137 1.34 0.71 -19.76
N GLY A 138 1.28 -0.42 -19.07
CA GLY A 138 1.11 -1.73 -19.70
C GLY A 138 -0.21 -1.83 -20.47
N ARG A 139 -1.30 -1.33 -19.89
CA ARG A 139 -2.62 -1.30 -20.53
C ARG A 139 -2.63 -0.41 -21.77
N LEU A 140 -2.13 0.82 -21.67
CA LEU A 140 -2.10 1.77 -22.79
C LEU A 140 -1.23 1.25 -23.94
N ARG A 141 -0.03 0.73 -23.62
CA ARG A 141 0.87 0.15 -24.61
C ARG A 141 0.27 -1.09 -25.29
N ASN A 142 -0.35 -1.99 -24.53
CA ASN A 142 -0.97 -3.20 -25.08
C ASN A 142 -2.20 -2.88 -25.93
N HIS A 143 -3.01 -1.90 -25.52
CA HIS A 143 -4.13 -1.41 -26.31
C HIS A 143 -3.62 -0.84 -27.64
N ALA A 144 -2.60 0.04 -27.60
CA ALA A 144 -2.01 0.59 -28.81
C ALA A 144 -1.43 -0.49 -29.73
N ALA A 145 -0.82 -1.55 -29.16
CA ALA A 145 -0.31 -2.67 -29.93
C ALA A 145 -1.43 -3.52 -30.55
N GLY A 146 -2.50 -3.80 -29.83
CA GLY A 146 -3.66 -4.55 -30.34
C GLY A 146 -4.39 -3.80 -31.45
N ALA A 147 -4.56 -2.48 -31.27
CA ALA A 147 -5.24 -1.58 -32.20
C ALA A 147 -4.57 -1.52 -33.59
N LEU A 148 -3.30 -1.92 -33.72
CA LEU A 148 -2.62 -2.04 -35.02
C LEU A 148 -3.16 -3.16 -35.89
N HIS A 149 -3.63 -4.22 -35.25
CA HIS A 149 -4.06 -5.46 -35.89
C HIS A 149 -5.58 -5.54 -36.04
N SER A 150 -6.31 -4.51 -35.59
CA SER A 150 -7.76 -4.37 -35.71
C SER A 150 -8.14 -3.15 -36.56
N SER A 151 -9.38 -3.14 -37.04
CA SER A 151 -10.01 -1.95 -37.61
C SER A 151 -10.39 -0.98 -36.48
N THR A 152 -9.47 -0.10 -36.11
CA THR A 152 -9.64 0.79 -34.95
C THR A 152 -10.48 2.01 -35.32
N ALA A 153 -11.54 2.28 -34.54
CA ALA A 153 -12.36 3.46 -34.76
C ALA A 153 -11.60 4.74 -34.39
N PHE A 154 -11.90 5.84 -35.09
CA PHE A 154 -11.27 7.13 -34.84
C PHE A 154 -11.48 7.64 -33.41
N ALA A 155 -12.68 7.43 -32.84
CA ALA A 155 -13.00 7.82 -31.47
C ALA A 155 -12.11 7.08 -30.46
N ASP A 156 -11.99 5.75 -30.59
CA ASP A 156 -11.15 4.92 -29.71
C ASP A 156 -9.67 5.31 -29.80
N ALA A 157 -9.19 5.60 -31.02
CA ALA A 157 -7.83 6.07 -31.27
C ALA A 157 -7.56 7.43 -30.60
N THR A 158 -8.55 8.32 -30.61
CA THR A 158 -8.46 9.64 -29.97
C THR A 158 -8.45 9.51 -28.45
N GLU A 159 -9.35 8.72 -27.87
CA GLU A 159 -9.39 8.45 -26.43
C GLU A 159 -8.05 7.85 -25.95
N LEU A 160 -7.51 6.88 -26.69
CA LEU A 160 -6.24 6.27 -26.33
C LEU A 160 -5.08 7.26 -26.39
N TYR A 161 -5.09 8.17 -27.37
CA TYR A 161 -4.10 9.24 -27.45
C TYR A 161 -4.17 10.21 -26.28
N GLU A 162 -5.37 10.66 -25.90
CA GLU A 162 -5.56 11.56 -24.75
C GLU A 162 -5.06 10.91 -23.45
N ARG A 163 -5.40 9.63 -23.23
CA ARG A 163 -4.93 8.87 -22.07
C ARG A 163 -3.41 8.64 -22.08
N ALA A 164 -2.83 8.40 -23.26
CA ALA A 164 -1.38 8.32 -23.41
C ALA A 164 -0.71 9.65 -23.04
N ILE A 165 -1.23 10.77 -23.54
CA ILE A 165 -0.72 12.11 -23.19
C ILE A 165 -0.85 12.36 -21.68
N ALA A 166 -1.98 12.04 -21.06
CA ALA A 166 -2.16 12.18 -19.61
C ALA A 166 -1.09 11.38 -18.83
N TRP A 167 -0.80 10.15 -19.26
CA TRP A 167 0.27 9.34 -18.66
C TRP A 167 1.65 10.00 -18.84
N PHE A 168 1.98 10.50 -20.03
CA PHE A 168 3.24 11.21 -20.26
C PHE A 168 3.34 12.50 -19.43
N VAL A 169 2.26 13.27 -19.30
CA VAL A 169 2.21 14.45 -18.43
C VAL A 169 2.50 14.04 -16.99
N ARG A 170 1.80 13.03 -16.46
CA ARG A 170 2.02 12.52 -15.11
C ARG A 170 3.47 12.09 -14.87
N MET A 171 4.09 11.42 -15.83
CA MET A 171 5.47 10.92 -15.70
C MET A 171 6.54 12.00 -15.83
N PHE A 172 6.31 13.04 -16.64
CA PHE A 172 7.33 14.03 -16.99
C PHE A 172 7.02 15.46 -16.50
N THR A 173 6.03 15.62 -15.64
CA THR A 173 5.81 16.89 -14.92
C THR A 173 6.95 17.12 -13.93
N PRO A 174 7.51 18.34 -13.83
CA PRO A 174 8.57 18.64 -12.88
C PRO A 174 8.15 18.37 -11.43
N PRO A 175 9.04 17.83 -10.58
CA PRO A 175 8.71 17.50 -9.19
C PRO A 175 8.07 18.64 -8.40
N ASP A 176 8.60 19.87 -8.51
CA ASP A 176 8.07 21.04 -7.79
C ASP A 176 6.64 21.40 -8.21
N THR A 177 6.32 21.22 -9.50
CA THR A 177 4.97 21.41 -10.03
C THR A 177 4.03 20.34 -9.47
N VAL A 178 4.45 19.08 -9.39
CA VAL A 178 3.65 18.00 -8.79
C VAL A 178 3.41 18.26 -7.31
N VAL A 179 4.44 18.65 -6.55
CA VAL A 179 4.32 18.98 -5.12
C VAL A 179 3.32 20.10 -4.89
N THR A 180 3.37 21.15 -5.70
CA THR A 180 2.43 22.27 -5.61
C THR A 180 1.00 21.81 -5.90
N ALA A 181 0.78 21.11 -7.02
CA ALA A 181 -0.55 20.63 -7.41
C ALA A 181 -1.15 19.62 -6.42
N VAL A 182 -0.32 18.75 -5.82
CA VAL A 182 -0.77 17.81 -4.78
C VAL A 182 -1.23 18.55 -3.52
N ARG A 183 -0.50 19.59 -3.10
CA ARG A 183 -0.89 20.43 -1.95
C ARG A 183 -2.18 21.19 -2.21
N GLU A 184 -2.31 21.78 -3.39
CA GLU A 184 -3.53 22.48 -3.80
C GLU A 184 -4.72 21.53 -3.78
N LEU A 185 -4.59 20.33 -4.36
CA LEU A 185 -5.65 19.32 -4.35
C LEU A 185 -6.02 18.87 -2.92
N ALA A 186 -5.03 18.66 -2.04
CA ALA A 186 -5.27 18.25 -0.65
C ALA A 186 -5.97 19.34 0.18
N ALA A 187 -5.84 20.62 -0.22
CA ALA A 187 -6.50 21.75 0.41
C ALA A 187 -7.94 21.97 -0.08
N GLU A 188 -8.33 21.38 -1.20
CA GLU A 188 -9.69 21.45 -1.73
C GLU A 188 -10.67 20.67 -0.83
N GLN A 189 -11.89 21.19 -0.72
CA GLN A 189 -13.00 20.40 -0.20
C GLN A 189 -13.35 19.28 -1.17
N TRP A 190 -13.81 18.15 -0.63
CA TRP A 190 -14.31 17.05 -1.46
C TRP A 190 -15.56 17.50 -2.23
N GLN A 191 -15.55 17.24 -3.54
CA GLN A 191 -16.64 17.57 -4.46
C GLN A 191 -17.04 16.40 -5.37
N GLY A 192 -16.18 15.39 -5.54
CA GLY A 192 -16.53 14.20 -6.33
C GLY A 192 -15.34 13.44 -6.91
N GLU A 193 -15.65 12.36 -7.63
CA GLU A 193 -14.67 11.39 -8.14
C GLU A 193 -13.62 11.98 -9.09
N ASP A 194 -13.93 13.09 -9.77
CA ASP A 194 -12.96 13.81 -10.62
C ASP A 194 -11.69 14.20 -9.83
N GLN A 195 -11.81 14.47 -8.54
CA GLN A 195 -10.66 14.79 -7.69
C GLN A 195 -9.77 13.56 -7.41
N ILE A 196 -10.33 12.35 -7.40
CA ILE A 196 -9.55 11.10 -7.31
C ILE A 196 -8.78 10.88 -8.62
N GLU A 197 -9.39 11.16 -9.77
CA GLU A 197 -8.69 11.08 -11.06
C GLU A 197 -7.61 12.17 -11.18
N ARG A 198 -7.85 13.37 -10.65
CA ARG A 198 -6.80 14.40 -10.50
C ARG A 198 -5.66 13.90 -9.62
N LEU A 199 -5.94 13.29 -8.47
CA LEU A 199 -4.90 12.70 -7.61
C LEU A 199 -4.11 11.62 -8.38
N ARG A 200 -4.79 10.76 -9.14
CA ARG A 200 -4.16 9.74 -9.98
C ARG A 200 -3.24 10.33 -11.05
N SER A 201 -3.64 11.41 -11.70
CA SER A 201 -2.81 12.08 -12.72
C SER A 201 -1.60 12.83 -12.15
N LEU A 202 -1.54 13.05 -10.82
CA LEU A 202 -0.43 13.72 -10.14
C LEU A 202 0.50 12.75 -9.39
N ALA A 203 -0.05 11.78 -8.68
CA ALA A 203 0.72 10.94 -7.76
C ALA A 203 1.30 9.73 -8.47
N SER A 204 2.62 9.57 -8.52
CA SER A 204 3.28 8.42 -9.16
C SER A 204 4.09 7.57 -8.17
N THR A 205 4.36 8.12 -6.99
CA THR A 205 5.19 7.51 -5.95
C THR A 205 4.49 7.57 -4.59
N PRO A 206 4.87 6.69 -3.63
CA PRO A 206 4.39 6.76 -2.25
C PRO A 206 4.63 8.13 -1.59
N HIS A 207 5.66 8.87 -2.00
CA HIS A 207 5.94 10.21 -1.47
C HIS A 207 4.87 11.24 -1.86
N HIS A 208 4.36 11.19 -3.10
CA HIS A 208 3.27 12.10 -3.50
C HIS A 208 2.00 11.84 -2.69
N LEU A 209 1.65 10.56 -2.48
CA LEU A 209 0.50 10.23 -1.63
C LEU A 209 0.72 10.60 -0.18
N ARG A 210 1.92 10.39 0.36
CA ARG A 210 2.22 10.78 1.74
C ARG A 210 2.08 12.28 1.92
N LEU A 211 2.58 13.09 0.97
CA LEU A 211 2.38 14.53 0.97
C LEU A 211 0.89 14.88 0.96
N PHE A 212 0.12 14.29 0.04
CA PHE A 212 -1.33 14.49 -0.03
C PHE A 212 -2.02 14.22 1.33
N PHE A 213 -1.77 13.06 1.94
CA PHE A 213 -2.35 12.71 3.24
C PHE A 213 -1.86 13.57 4.40
N THR A 214 -0.65 14.12 4.32
CA THR A 214 -0.11 15.02 5.36
C THR A 214 -0.79 16.40 5.31
N GLU A 215 -1.14 16.85 4.12
CA GLU A 215 -1.73 18.17 3.85
C GLU A 215 -3.27 18.15 3.89
N LEU A 216 -3.88 16.96 3.86
CA LEU A 216 -5.32 16.77 3.86
C LEU A 216 -5.95 17.30 5.16
N ARG A 217 -7.03 18.07 5.03
CA ARG A 217 -7.77 18.66 6.16
C ARG A 217 -9.24 18.30 6.19
N ASP A 218 -9.85 18.07 5.04
CA ASP A 218 -11.27 17.76 4.94
C ASP A 218 -11.51 16.25 5.13
N PRO A 219 -12.23 15.83 6.19
CA PRO A 219 -12.46 14.42 6.51
C PRO A 219 -13.32 13.71 5.47
N THR A 220 -14.10 14.45 4.67
CA THR A 220 -15.03 13.87 3.71
C THR A 220 -14.32 13.15 2.57
N TRP A 221 -13.02 13.38 2.41
CA TRP A 221 -12.13 12.62 1.52
C TRP A 221 -11.87 11.18 1.97
N LEU A 222 -11.90 10.87 3.27
CA LEU A 222 -11.37 9.59 3.79
C LEU A 222 -12.12 8.37 3.25
N LEU A 223 -13.46 8.41 3.27
CA LEU A 223 -14.29 7.30 2.78
C LEU A 223 -14.18 7.12 1.26
N PRO A 224 -14.30 8.16 0.42
CA PRO A 224 -14.06 8.04 -1.02
C PRO A 224 -12.67 7.49 -1.36
N LEU A 225 -11.61 7.92 -0.66
CA LEU A 225 -10.25 7.43 -0.91
C LEU A 225 -10.08 5.95 -0.51
N HIS A 226 -10.74 5.50 0.55
CA HIS A 226 -10.80 4.08 0.91
C HIS A 226 -11.58 3.28 -0.12
N ALA A 227 -12.77 3.75 -0.51
CA ALA A 227 -13.63 3.08 -1.50
C ALA A 227 -12.96 2.95 -2.88
N ALA A 228 -12.20 3.96 -3.31
CA ALA A 228 -11.43 3.93 -4.55
C ALA A 228 -10.14 3.09 -4.47
N GLY A 229 -9.81 2.52 -3.31
CA GLY A 229 -8.59 1.73 -3.12
C GLY A 229 -7.31 2.56 -3.11
N VAL A 230 -7.40 3.85 -2.80
CA VAL A 230 -6.22 4.71 -2.56
C VAL A 230 -5.67 4.47 -1.15
N ILE A 231 -6.55 4.26 -0.17
CA ILE A 231 -6.18 3.84 1.19
C ILE A 231 -6.27 2.32 1.26
N THR A 232 -5.12 1.66 1.16
CA THR A 232 -5.00 0.21 1.25
C THR A 232 -4.36 -0.22 2.57
N PRO A 233 -4.48 -1.50 2.98
CA PRO A 233 -3.67 -2.05 4.06
C PRO A 233 -2.16 -1.83 3.85
N PRO A 234 -1.38 -1.58 4.91
CA PRO A 234 0.07 -1.47 4.80
C PRO A 234 0.70 -2.70 4.14
N GLU A 235 1.65 -2.47 3.22
CA GLU A 235 2.38 -3.52 2.51
C GLU A 235 3.81 -3.71 3.09
N PRO A 236 4.33 -4.95 3.14
CA PRO A 236 5.71 -5.21 3.56
C PRO A 236 6.74 -4.48 2.71
N GLY A 237 7.68 -3.80 3.37
CA GLY A 237 8.81 -3.14 2.71
C GLY A 237 8.47 -1.83 1.98
N ALA A 238 7.21 -1.38 2.04
CA ALA A 238 6.78 -0.13 1.44
C ALA A 238 6.35 0.89 2.51
N PRO A 239 6.63 2.19 2.33
CA PRO A 239 6.02 3.23 3.17
C PRO A 239 4.50 3.16 3.03
N TRP A 240 3.76 3.27 4.13
CA TRP A 240 2.30 3.36 4.12
C TRP A 240 1.86 4.83 4.08
N PRO A 241 1.43 5.38 2.92
CA PRO A 241 1.18 6.81 2.78
C PRO A 241 0.11 7.39 3.71
N PRO A 242 -1.01 6.69 4.00
CA PRO A 242 -2.04 7.16 4.93
C PRO A 242 -1.53 7.47 6.35
N ALA A 243 -0.35 6.96 6.75
CA ALA A 243 0.26 7.32 8.03
C ALA A 243 0.53 8.84 8.15
N GLY A 244 0.61 9.58 7.04
CA GLY A 244 0.70 11.05 7.02
C GLY A 244 -0.48 11.76 7.71
N LEU A 245 -1.65 11.10 7.80
CA LEU A 245 -2.81 11.62 8.53
C LEU A 245 -2.55 11.77 10.05
N THR A 246 -1.50 11.16 10.59
CA THR A 246 -1.14 11.28 12.01
C THR A 246 -0.50 12.62 12.40
N GLU A 247 -0.23 13.49 11.42
CA GLU A 247 0.34 14.81 11.68
C GLU A 247 -0.77 15.83 12.03
N HIS A 248 -1.16 16.69 11.10
CA HIS A 248 -2.13 17.76 11.36
C HIS A 248 -3.57 17.23 11.48
N PHE A 249 -3.95 16.23 10.67
CA PHE A 249 -5.31 15.73 10.61
C PHE A 249 -5.74 15.07 11.93
N ALA A 250 -4.90 14.20 12.49
CA ALA A 250 -5.17 13.52 13.76
C ALA A 250 -5.39 14.47 14.94
N GLN A 251 -4.74 15.65 14.94
CA GLN A 251 -4.92 16.64 16.00
C GLN A 251 -6.29 17.32 15.92
N ALA A 252 -6.78 17.58 14.71
CA ALA A 252 -8.05 18.25 14.49
C ALA A 252 -9.25 17.29 14.57
N GLN A 253 -9.11 16.08 14.01
CA GLN A 253 -10.21 15.16 13.75
C GLN A 253 -9.84 13.70 14.05
N PRO A 254 -9.47 13.37 15.31
CA PRO A 254 -9.01 12.04 15.67
C PRO A 254 -10.08 10.96 15.47
N GLU A 255 -11.36 11.25 15.71
CA GLU A 255 -12.45 10.27 15.59
C GLU A 255 -12.72 9.82 14.15
N GLU A 256 -12.55 10.74 13.18
CA GLU A 256 -12.68 10.42 11.75
C GLU A 256 -11.55 9.48 11.30
N LEU A 257 -10.33 9.74 11.77
CA LEU A 257 -9.19 8.87 11.51
C LEU A 257 -9.36 7.50 12.19
N VAL A 258 -9.89 7.45 13.41
CA VAL A 258 -10.25 6.18 14.09
C VAL A 258 -11.25 5.39 13.26
N SER A 259 -12.27 6.05 12.71
CA SER A 259 -13.31 5.42 11.89
C SER A 259 -12.73 4.83 10.60
N LEU A 260 -11.84 5.57 9.92
CA LEU A 260 -11.09 5.06 8.77
C LEU A 260 -10.21 3.85 9.15
N LEU A 261 -9.43 3.94 10.22
CA LEU A 261 -8.52 2.86 10.64
C LEU A 261 -9.27 1.58 11.01
N LYS A 262 -10.52 1.66 11.49
CA LYS A 262 -11.39 0.49 11.68
C LYS A 262 -11.72 -0.21 10.36
N LEU A 263 -11.96 0.55 9.30
CA LEU A 263 -12.17 0.00 7.95
C LEU A 263 -10.91 -0.70 7.44
N VAL A 264 -9.74 -0.05 7.57
CA VAL A 264 -8.46 -0.64 7.17
C VAL A 264 -8.16 -1.91 7.99
N LEU A 265 -8.43 -1.91 9.30
CA LEU A 265 -8.29 -3.10 10.13
C LEU A 265 -9.21 -4.25 9.68
N ALA A 266 -10.44 -3.94 9.25
CA ALA A 266 -11.33 -4.94 8.69
C ALA A 266 -10.76 -5.56 7.40
N ASP A 267 -10.08 -4.77 6.57
CA ASP A 267 -9.40 -5.27 5.37
C ASP A 267 -8.15 -6.08 5.71
N VAL A 268 -7.36 -5.68 6.71
CA VAL A 268 -6.23 -6.46 7.24
C VAL A 268 -6.67 -7.85 7.69
N LYS A 269 -7.83 -7.96 8.35
CA LYS A 269 -8.37 -9.26 8.79
C LYS A 269 -8.67 -10.20 7.62
N LYS A 270 -9.01 -9.66 6.44
CA LYS A 270 -9.31 -10.43 5.21
C LYS A 270 -8.07 -10.89 4.45
N LEU A 271 -6.88 -10.36 4.77
CA LEU A 271 -5.64 -10.79 4.11
C LEU A 271 -5.44 -12.31 4.29
N ARG A 272 -4.73 -12.94 3.37
CA ARG A 272 -4.47 -14.39 3.43
C ARG A 272 -3.10 -14.70 4.02
N ASP A 273 -2.10 -13.87 3.71
CA ASP A 273 -0.73 -14.00 4.18
C ASP A 273 -0.61 -13.55 5.65
N PRO A 274 -0.25 -14.44 6.60
CA PRO A 274 -0.02 -14.08 8.00
C PRO A 274 1.10 -13.05 8.18
N GLY A 275 2.16 -13.10 7.37
CA GLY A 275 3.24 -12.13 7.43
C GLY A 275 2.78 -10.72 7.05
N GLN A 276 1.93 -10.63 6.01
CA GLN A 276 1.32 -9.36 5.61
C GLN A 276 0.38 -8.83 6.70
N LYS A 277 -0.42 -9.71 7.34
CA LYS A 277 -1.25 -9.33 8.48
C LYS A 277 -0.46 -8.72 9.61
N LEU A 278 0.68 -9.31 9.96
CA LEU A 278 1.54 -8.85 11.04
C LEU A 278 2.13 -7.47 10.74
N VAL A 279 2.68 -7.28 9.54
CA VAL A 279 3.21 -5.96 9.12
C VAL A 279 2.12 -4.90 9.13
N ALA A 280 0.96 -5.23 8.57
CA ALA A 280 -0.17 -4.31 8.54
C ALA A 280 -0.69 -3.98 9.95
N GLY A 281 -0.78 -4.99 10.83
CA GLY A 281 -1.15 -4.82 12.24
C GLY A 281 -0.19 -3.91 12.98
N PHE A 282 1.12 -4.09 12.77
CA PHE A 282 2.16 -3.27 13.38
C PHE A 282 2.06 -1.79 12.96
N GLU A 283 1.90 -1.51 11.66
CA GLU A 283 1.74 -0.14 11.18
C GLU A 283 0.43 0.52 11.66
N LEU A 284 -0.66 -0.25 11.71
CA LEU A 284 -1.93 0.24 12.25
C LEU A 284 -1.85 0.56 13.74
N ILE A 285 -1.24 -0.30 14.57
CA ILE A 285 -1.14 -0.01 16.01
C ILE A 285 -0.18 1.15 16.27
N ARG A 286 0.92 1.26 15.51
CA ARG A 286 1.82 2.42 15.59
C ARG A 286 1.09 3.72 15.31
N THR A 287 0.19 3.71 14.33
CA THR A 287 -0.67 4.84 13.96
C THR A 287 -1.70 5.13 15.05
N ALA A 288 -2.39 4.10 15.55
CA ALA A 288 -3.40 4.22 16.60
C ALA A 288 -2.83 4.78 17.91
N VAL A 289 -1.64 4.35 18.33
CA VAL A 289 -0.96 4.86 19.54
C VAL A 289 -0.72 6.36 19.45
N ARG A 290 -0.42 6.91 18.27
CA ARG A 290 -0.21 8.35 18.07
C ARG A 290 -1.49 9.18 18.24
N LEU A 291 -2.66 8.56 18.16
CA LEU A 291 -3.94 9.24 18.40
C LEU A 291 -4.26 9.41 19.90
N GLY A 292 -3.42 8.88 20.79
CA GLY A 292 -3.66 8.93 22.23
C GLY A 292 -4.98 8.27 22.62
N ALA A 293 -5.75 8.94 23.47
CA ALA A 293 -7.01 8.41 24.01
C ALA A 293 -8.02 8.02 22.93
N ALA A 294 -8.10 8.75 21.81
CA ALA A 294 -9.01 8.41 20.71
C ALA A 294 -8.65 7.07 20.05
N GLY A 295 -7.36 6.74 19.98
CA GLY A 295 -6.85 5.49 19.40
C GLY A 295 -6.96 4.27 20.30
N ASN A 296 -7.27 4.43 21.59
CA ASN A 296 -7.22 3.35 22.58
C ASN A 296 -8.12 2.15 22.24
N VAL A 297 -9.28 2.39 21.65
CA VAL A 297 -10.17 1.31 21.18
C VAL A 297 -9.48 0.48 20.09
N LEU A 298 -8.88 1.14 19.09
CA LEU A 298 -8.15 0.47 18.01
C LEU A 298 -6.93 -0.30 18.51
N VAL A 299 -6.17 0.27 19.44
CA VAL A 299 -5.03 -0.41 20.08
C VAL A 299 -5.47 -1.75 20.66
N SER A 300 -6.58 -1.76 21.40
CA SER A 300 -7.11 -2.99 21.99
C SER A 300 -7.62 -3.99 20.95
N ASP A 301 -8.26 -3.52 19.87
CA ASP A 301 -8.78 -4.36 18.80
C ASP A 301 -7.66 -5.00 17.97
N ILE A 302 -6.60 -4.24 17.67
CA ILE A 302 -5.44 -4.73 16.91
C ILE A 302 -4.67 -5.76 17.74
N TYR A 303 -4.38 -5.46 19.01
CA TYR A 303 -3.64 -6.39 19.85
C TYR A 303 -4.44 -7.68 20.11
N SER A 304 -5.76 -7.59 20.27
CA SER A 304 -6.61 -8.78 20.39
C SER A 304 -6.61 -9.66 19.13
N ALA A 305 -6.42 -9.05 17.95
CA ALA A 305 -6.34 -9.78 16.69
C ALA A 305 -4.96 -10.45 16.47
N GLN A 306 -3.91 -9.95 17.12
CA GLN A 306 -2.53 -10.41 16.95
C GLN A 306 -1.79 -10.46 18.30
N PRO A 307 -2.26 -11.32 19.25
CA PRO A 307 -1.80 -11.31 20.64
C PRO A 307 -0.37 -11.82 20.83
N ASP A 308 0.13 -12.63 19.90
CA ASP A 308 1.42 -13.32 20.00
C ASP A 308 2.59 -12.49 19.47
N ASP A 309 2.33 -11.34 18.82
CA ASP A 309 3.39 -10.48 18.30
C ASP A 309 3.98 -9.57 19.40
N ARG A 310 5.29 -9.69 19.59
CA ARG A 310 6.02 -8.96 20.66
C ARG A 310 6.03 -7.45 20.44
N ASN A 311 6.10 -6.98 19.20
CA ASN A 311 6.18 -5.56 18.88
C ASN A 311 4.81 -4.88 19.04
N ILE A 312 3.73 -5.55 18.61
CA ILE A 312 2.35 -5.12 18.85
C ILE A 312 2.06 -5.12 20.35
N ARG A 313 2.48 -6.15 21.09
CA ARG A 313 2.38 -6.17 22.56
C ARG A 313 3.08 -4.99 23.21
N ALA A 314 4.31 -4.68 22.79
CA ALA A 314 5.08 -3.57 23.35
C ALA A 314 4.37 -2.22 23.14
N LEU A 315 3.81 -2.00 21.95
CA LEU A 315 3.04 -0.79 21.64
C LEU A 315 1.71 -0.73 22.41
N ALA A 316 0.98 -1.84 22.52
CA ALA A 316 -0.26 -1.91 23.28
C ALA A 316 -0.03 -1.63 24.78
N VAL A 317 0.99 -2.21 25.39
CA VAL A 317 1.35 -1.95 26.79
C VAL A 317 1.90 -0.53 26.97
N GLY A 318 2.62 0.00 25.97
CA GLY A 318 3.01 1.41 25.93
C GLY A 318 1.82 2.36 25.98
N ALA A 319 0.75 2.07 25.23
CA ALA A 319 -0.50 2.83 25.27
C ALA A 319 -1.19 2.73 26.64
N VAL A 320 -1.26 1.53 27.24
CA VAL A 320 -1.78 1.33 28.61
C VAL A 320 -1.02 2.17 29.63
N LYS A 321 0.31 2.26 29.51
CA LYS A 321 1.14 3.07 30.41
C LYS A 321 0.79 4.57 30.32
N GLN A 322 0.34 5.04 29.17
CA GLN A 322 0.01 6.45 28.90
C GLN A 322 -1.49 6.77 29.07
N SER A 323 -2.34 5.76 29.26
CA SER A 323 -3.79 5.91 29.38
C SER A 323 -4.21 6.21 30.81
N GLU A 324 -5.43 6.75 30.98
CA GLU A 324 -6.02 6.87 32.30
C GLU A 324 -6.25 5.48 32.90
N PRO A 325 -5.95 5.25 34.19
CA PRO A 325 -6.03 3.91 34.80
C PRO A 325 -7.42 3.27 34.71
N THR A 326 -8.48 4.08 34.60
CA THR A 326 -9.88 3.65 34.48
C THR A 326 -10.30 3.33 33.05
N ASP A 327 -9.50 3.66 32.04
CA ASP A 327 -9.85 3.47 30.63
C ASP A 327 -10.03 1.99 30.28
N ASP A 328 -10.96 1.73 29.37
CA ASP A 328 -11.30 0.36 28.93
C ASP A 328 -10.14 -0.35 28.22
N VAL A 329 -9.20 0.41 27.62
CA VAL A 329 -7.98 -0.15 27.01
C VAL A 329 -7.12 -0.89 28.03
N VAL A 330 -7.05 -0.41 29.29
CA VAL A 330 -6.29 -1.04 30.37
C VAL A 330 -6.85 -2.43 30.65
N LEU A 331 -8.18 -2.55 30.69
CA LEU A 331 -8.85 -3.82 30.92
C LEU A 331 -8.71 -4.75 29.71
N LYS A 332 -8.94 -4.26 28.49
CA LYS A 332 -8.89 -5.08 27.26
C LYS A 332 -7.48 -5.58 26.95
N VAL A 333 -6.49 -4.70 26.95
CA VAL A 333 -5.08 -5.10 26.75
C VAL A 333 -4.64 -5.99 27.90
N GLY A 334 -5.00 -5.65 29.15
CA GLY A 334 -4.66 -6.46 30.30
C GLY A 334 -5.19 -7.90 30.22
N ARG A 335 -6.40 -8.09 29.66
CA ARG A 335 -6.97 -9.42 29.44
C ARG A 335 -6.14 -10.25 28.47
N VAL A 336 -5.64 -9.64 27.40
CA VAL A 336 -4.82 -10.33 26.39
C VAL A 336 -3.44 -10.64 26.96
N VAL A 337 -2.77 -9.66 27.59
CA VAL A 337 -1.44 -9.85 28.21
C VAL A 337 -1.48 -10.95 29.27
N LEU A 338 -2.47 -10.90 30.18
CA LEU A 338 -2.59 -11.86 31.27
C LEU A 338 -3.01 -13.25 30.76
N LYS A 339 -3.71 -13.37 29.64
CA LYS A 339 -4.07 -14.66 29.04
C LYS A 339 -2.90 -15.35 28.31
N GLY A 340 -1.79 -14.64 28.05
CA GLY A 340 -0.58 -15.23 27.47
C GLY A 340 -0.04 -16.41 28.28
N ASP A 341 0.99 -17.08 27.75
CA ASP A 341 1.60 -18.28 28.33
C ASP A 341 1.71 -18.17 29.87
N PRO A 342 1.19 -19.16 30.64
CA PRO A 342 1.31 -19.20 32.09
C PRO A 342 2.72 -18.99 32.63
N LEU A 343 3.74 -19.36 31.86
CA LEU A 343 5.17 -19.25 32.20
C LEU A 343 5.90 -18.14 31.44
N ASP A 344 5.19 -17.26 30.73
CA ASP A 344 5.82 -16.10 30.09
C ASP A 344 6.63 -15.30 31.12
N THR A 345 7.92 -15.13 30.86
CA THR A 345 8.86 -14.48 31.77
C THR A 345 8.90 -12.95 31.60
N ASP A 346 8.02 -12.37 30.76
CA ASP A 346 8.00 -10.93 30.46
C ASP A 346 7.43 -10.07 31.62
N ARG A 347 8.13 -10.12 32.77
CA ARG A 347 7.76 -9.48 34.04
C ARG A 347 7.49 -7.98 33.89
N TYR A 348 8.17 -7.32 32.95
CA TYR A 348 7.98 -5.89 32.70
C TYR A 348 6.55 -5.58 32.25
N TYR A 349 6.04 -6.26 31.22
CA TYR A 349 4.69 -5.99 30.70
C TYR A 349 3.60 -6.33 31.71
N TYR A 350 3.76 -7.43 32.44
CA TYR A 350 2.85 -7.79 33.52
C TYR A 350 2.79 -6.72 34.61
N LYS A 351 3.96 -6.24 35.07
CA LYS A 351 4.02 -5.20 36.09
C LYS A 351 3.30 -3.93 35.65
N VAL A 352 3.59 -3.44 34.44
CA VAL A 352 2.97 -2.21 33.90
C VAL A 352 1.44 -2.33 33.86
N VAL A 353 0.93 -3.45 33.34
CA VAL A 353 -0.52 -3.69 33.26
C VAL A 353 -1.16 -3.82 34.64
N LEU A 354 -0.55 -4.58 35.55
CA LEU A 354 -1.07 -4.80 36.91
C LEU A 354 -1.07 -3.50 37.74
N ASP A 355 -0.03 -2.68 37.61
CA ASP A 355 0.06 -1.38 38.28
C ASP A 355 -1.08 -0.45 37.81
N GLN A 356 -1.36 -0.41 36.50
CA GLN A 356 -2.48 0.37 35.96
C GLN A 356 -3.85 -0.19 36.35
N LEU A 357 -4.02 -1.51 36.34
CA LEU A 357 -5.25 -2.15 36.79
C LEU A 357 -5.54 -1.87 38.27
N LYS A 358 -4.50 -1.82 39.11
CA LYS A 358 -4.60 -1.45 40.52
C LYS A 358 -4.93 0.02 40.69
N ALA A 359 -4.25 0.90 39.97
CA ALA A 359 -4.42 2.35 40.10
C ALA A 359 -5.84 2.80 39.72
N GLY A 360 -6.47 2.16 38.73
CA GLY A 360 -7.82 2.50 38.27
C GLY A 360 -8.93 1.60 38.82
N LEU A 361 -8.68 0.87 39.90
CA LEU A 361 -9.70 -0.02 40.48
C LEU A 361 -10.84 0.82 41.08
N THR A 362 -12.05 0.63 40.57
CA THR A 362 -13.27 1.25 41.08
C THR A 362 -14.28 0.18 41.48
N VAL A 363 -15.32 0.56 42.23
CA VAL A 363 -16.41 -0.37 42.59
C VAL A 363 -17.03 -0.99 41.33
N ASP A 364 -17.30 -0.16 40.32
CA ASP A 364 -17.97 -0.58 39.08
C ASP A 364 -17.13 -1.53 38.21
N ASN A 365 -15.81 -1.33 38.16
CA ASN A 365 -14.93 -2.16 37.34
C ASN A 365 -14.26 -3.33 38.10
N SER A 366 -14.39 -3.37 39.44
CA SER A 366 -13.75 -4.37 40.28
C SER A 366 -14.13 -5.82 39.93
N PRO A 367 -15.39 -6.18 39.61
CA PRO A 367 -15.72 -7.57 39.31
C PRO A 367 -14.99 -8.08 38.05
N ALA A 368 -14.93 -7.24 37.01
CA ALA A 368 -14.26 -7.58 35.76
C ALA A 368 -12.74 -7.73 35.94
N ARG A 369 -12.11 -6.81 36.68
CA ARG A 369 -10.66 -6.84 36.95
C ARG A 369 -10.26 -8.02 37.84
N ILE A 370 -11.01 -8.29 38.91
CA ILE A 370 -10.77 -9.42 39.80
C ILE A 370 -10.97 -10.75 39.06
N GLY A 371 -12.06 -10.88 38.29
CA GLY A 371 -12.33 -12.09 37.51
C GLY A 371 -11.19 -12.44 36.55
N MET A 372 -10.60 -11.43 35.91
CA MET A 372 -9.43 -11.60 35.04
C MET A 372 -8.19 -12.12 35.79
N LEU A 373 -7.88 -11.58 36.97
CA LEU A 373 -6.77 -12.04 37.79
C LEU A 373 -6.98 -13.47 38.28
N VAL A 374 -8.20 -13.80 38.74
CA VAL A 374 -8.57 -15.16 39.15
C VAL A 374 -8.40 -16.15 38.00
N ALA A 375 -8.78 -15.78 36.78
CA ALA A 375 -8.58 -16.63 35.60
C ALA A 375 -7.10 -16.93 35.33
N LYS A 376 -6.21 -15.93 35.42
CA LYS A 376 -4.76 -16.14 35.26
C LYS A 376 -4.18 -17.02 36.36
N VAL A 377 -4.55 -16.80 37.63
CA VAL A 377 -4.10 -17.64 38.75
C VAL A 377 -4.51 -19.10 38.55
N ARG A 378 -5.76 -19.35 38.12
CA ARG A 378 -6.22 -20.71 37.80
C ARG A 378 -5.45 -21.34 36.64
N ALA A 379 -5.16 -20.56 35.59
CA ALA A 379 -4.38 -21.05 34.46
C ALA A 379 -2.96 -21.46 34.86
N VAL A 380 -2.30 -20.67 35.72
CA VAL A 380 -0.98 -21.01 36.28
C VAL A 380 -1.05 -22.25 37.16
N ALA A 381 -2.02 -22.32 38.09
CA ALA A 381 -2.18 -23.47 38.99
C ALA A 381 -2.51 -24.80 38.25
N GLY A 382 -3.15 -24.71 37.07
CA GLY A 382 -3.46 -25.86 36.23
C GLY A 382 -2.29 -26.36 35.38
N HIS A 383 -1.22 -25.57 35.22
CA HIS A 383 -0.11 -25.86 34.31
C HIS A 383 0.82 -26.94 34.89
N GLU A 384 1.11 -28.00 34.13
CA GLU A 384 1.84 -29.19 34.62
C GLU A 384 3.24 -28.88 35.19
N GLN A 385 3.95 -27.93 34.57
CA GLN A 385 5.27 -27.50 35.07
C GLN A 385 5.19 -26.68 36.36
N ALA A 386 4.08 -25.96 36.62
CA ALA A 386 3.87 -25.21 37.85
C ALA A 386 3.43 -26.10 39.04
N LYS A 387 2.99 -27.34 38.76
CA LYS A 387 2.71 -28.35 39.79
C LYS A 387 3.97 -29.07 40.29
N ASN A 388 5.07 -28.99 39.52
CA ASN A 388 6.34 -29.66 39.79
C ASN A 388 7.46 -28.68 40.24
N SER A 389 7.16 -27.39 40.34
CA SER A 389 8.01 -26.31 40.85
C SER A 389 7.51 -25.81 42.19
#